data_AF-A0A314Z0D4-F1
#
_entry.id   AF-A0A314Z0D4-F1
#
_cell.length_a   1.000
_cell.length_b   1.000
_cell.length_c   1.000
_cell.angle_alpha   90.00
_cell.angle_beta   90.00
_cell.angle_gamma   90.00
#
_symmetry.space_group_name_H-M   'P 1'
#
loop_
_entity.id
_entity.type
_entity.pdbx_description
1 polymer ?
#
loop_
_entity_poly.entity_id
_entity_poly.type
_entity_poly.pdbx_seq_one_letter_code
_entity_poly.pdbx_strand_id
1 'polypeptide(L)'
;MSGIGELLAGGAVGTLCSEVYSGVSKLISKFRQFKPLFENIQSTLHFLQPLIIQIEAQNKELKLPDKEMENIRNELRKGLNLIHECLENPEWYKMPKYHDQLLEFDRSLKRQLDLMLVQALRDGKTSLLMLTEQAGKLGDLGVGQANKFV
;
A
#
# COMPACT_ATOMS: atom_id res chain seq x y z
N MET A 1 19.32 -17.10 -14.75
CA MET A 1 17.87 -16.99 -14.49
C MET A 1 17.69 -16.25 -13.16
N SER A 2 17.71 -14.91 -13.15
CA SER A 2 17.47 -14.10 -11.95
C SER A 2 16.00 -13.66 -11.91
N GLY A 3 15.13 -14.62 -11.66
CA GLY A 3 13.70 -14.38 -11.58
C GLY A 3 13.26 -14.20 -10.13
N ILE A 4 12.77 -12.99 -9.80
CA ILE A 4 11.71 -12.75 -8.81
C ILE A 4 12.12 -12.87 -7.32
N GLY A 5 13.23 -13.55 -6.97
CA GLY A 5 13.65 -13.72 -5.58
C GLY A 5 14.28 -12.49 -4.92
N GLU A 6 14.96 -11.62 -5.69
CA GLU A 6 15.62 -10.41 -5.18
C GLU A 6 14.72 -9.16 -5.12
N LEU A 7 13.53 -9.23 -5.75
CA LEU A 7 12.50 -8.17 -5.66
C LEU A 7 11.56 -8.39 -4.46
N LEU A 8 12.01 -9.13 -3.44
CA LEU A 8 11.32 -9.30 -2.16
C LEU A 8 12.14 -8.73 -0.99
N ALA A 9 13.17 -7.95 -1.27
CA ALA A 9 13.66 -6.96 -0.30
C ALA A 9 12.69 -5.76 -0.33
N GLY A 10 11.42 -6.01 0.03
CA GLY A 10 10.41 -4.97 0.20
C GLY A 10 10.95 -3.90 1.14
N GLY A 11 10.64 -2.63 0.87
CA GLY A 11 11.00 -1.58 1.79
C GLY A 11 10.43 -1.85 3.19
N ALA A 12 10.83 -1.03 4.16
CA ALA A 12 10.46 -1.25 5.55
C ALA A 12 8.93 -1.33 5.77
N VAL A 13 8.09 -0.76 4.86
CA VAL A 13 6.63 -0.89 4.94
C VAL A 13 6.16 -2.24 4.39
N GLY A 14 6.68 -2.71 3.25
CA GLY A 14 6.30 -4.01 2.69
C GLY A 14 6.56 -5.18 3.63
N THR A 15 7.69 -5.15 4.35
CA THR A 15 8.01 -6.13 5.40
C THR A 15 6.98 -6.07 6.54
N LEU A 16 6.69 -4.87 7.04
CA LEU A 16 5.71 -4.69 8.11
C LEU A 16 4.30 -5.15 7.70
N CYS A 17 3.89 -4.90 6.46
CA CYS A 17 2.60 -5.38 5.94
C CYS A 17 2.52 -6.92 5.96
N SER A 18 3.62 -7.59 5.62
CA SER A 18 3.73 -9.05 5.64
C SER A 18 3.64 -9.61 7.07
N GLU A 19 4.26 -8.92 8.04
CA GLU A 19 4.17 -9.29 9.46
C GLU A 19 2.74 -9.19 9.98
N VAL A 20 2.04 -8.09 9.69
CA VAL A 20 0.64 -7.91 10.05
C VAL A 20 -0.22 -9.00 9.40
N TYR A 21 -0.03 -9.29 8.11
CA TYR A 21 -0.78 -10.35 7.40
C TYR A 21 -0.61 -11.71 8.07
N SER A 22 0.63 -12.07 8.43
CA SER A 22 0.94 -13.30 9.16
C SER A 22 0.28 -13.33 10.54
N GLY A 23 0.32 -12.21 11.27
CA GLY A 23 -0.36 -12.04 12.56
C GLY A 23 -1.87 -12.24 12.48
N VAL A 24 -2.53 -11.64 11.48
CA VAL A 24 -3.97 -11.84 11.22
C VAL A 24 -4.29 -13.30 10.90
N SER A 25 -3.43 -13.97 10.11
CA SER A 25 -3.59 -15.40 9.80
C SER A 25 -3.56 -16.27 11.08
N LYS A 26 -2.72 -15.93 12.06
CA LYS A 26 -2.69 -16.59 13.37
C LYS A 26 -3.95 -16.30 14.19
N LEU A 27 -4.52 -15.09 14.11
CA LEU A 27 -5.78 -14.78 14.77
C LEU A 27 -6.96 -15.57 14.17
N ILE A 28 -7.02 -15.74 12.85
CA ILE A 28 -8.04 -16.56 12.17
C ILE A 28 -8.01 -18.01 12.67
N SER A 29 -6.82 -18.60 12.80
CA SER A 29 -6.70 -19.98 13.25
C SER A 29 -7.07 -20.15 14.72
N LYS A 30 -6.72 -19.19 15.57
CA LYS A 30 -6.95 -19.21 17.03
C LYS A 30 -8.38 -18.83 17.42
N PHE A 31 -8.97 -17.83 16.79
CA PHE A 31 -10.22 -17.19 17.20
C PHE A 31 -11.30 -17.26 16.11
N ARG A 32 -11.74 -18.49 15.80
CA ARG A 32 -12.66 -18.77 14.68
C ARG A 32 -13.98 -17.99 14.74
N GLN A 33 -14.46 -17.62 15.93
CA GLN A 33 -15.69 -16.83 16.08
C GLN A 33 -15.59 -15.40 15.52
N PHE A 34 -14.38 -14.85 15.39
CA PHE A 34 -14.12 -13.53 14.79
C PHE A 34 -13.55 -13.63 13.37
N LYS A 35 -13.55 -14.84 12.80
CA LYS A 35 -13.00 -15.12 11.48
C LYS A 35 -13.45 -14.13 10.40
N PRO A 36 -14.74 -13.75 10.28
CA PRO A 36 -15.18 -12.80 9.24
C PRO A 36 -14.46 -11.45 9.32
N LEU A 37 -14.24 -10.91 10.52
CA LEU A 37 -13.54 -9.63 10.70
C LEU A 37 -12.07 -9.76 10.29
N PHE A 38 -11.41 -10.84 10.69
CA PHE A 38 -10.01 -11.06 10.34
C PHE A 38 -9.81 -11.36 8.85
N GLU A 39 -10.73 -12.06 8.20
CA GLU A 39 -10.69 -12.29 6.75
C GLU A 39 -10.84 -10.97 5.97
N ASN A 40 -11.67 -10.03 6.45
CA ASN A 40 -11.76 -8.69 5.84
C ASN A 40 -10.44 -7.92 5.92
N ILE A 41 -9.80 -7.94 7.10
CA ILE A 41 -8.49 -7.32 7.30
C ILE A 41 -7.45 -7.97 6.39
N GLN A 42 -7.41 -9.31 6.35
CA GLN A 42 -6.48 -10.07 5.53
C GLN A 42 -6.67 -9.79 4.04
N SER A 43 -7.91 -9.70 3.58
CA SER A 43 -8.24 -9.34 2.19
C SER A 43 -7.74 -7.94 1.85
N THR A 44 -7.93 -6.96 2.75
CA THR A 44 -7.43 -5.59 2.53
C THR A 44 -5.90 -5.56 2.45
N LEU A 45 -5.22 -6.29 3.34
CA LEU A 45 -3.75 -6.42 3.32
C LEU A 45 -3.24 -7.10 2.05
N HIS A 46 -3.95 -8.09 1.53
CA HIS A 46 -3.62 -8.78 0.28
C HIS A 46 -3.56 -7.81 -0.91
N PHE A 47 -4.48 -6.84 -0.97
CA PHE A 47 -4.46 -5.80 -2.02
C PHE A 47 -3.46 -4.68 -1.74
N LEU A 48 -3.24 -4.31 -0.47
CA LEU A 48 -2.28 -3.28 -0.09
C LEU A 48 -0.83 -3.68 -0.36
N GLN A 49 -0.46 -4.94 -0.08
CA GLN A 49 0.92 -5.40 -0.16
C GLN A 49 1.59 -5.15 -1.53
N PRO A 50 1.02 -5.55 -2.68
CA PRO A 50 1.64 -5.27 -3.97
C PRO A 50 1.74 -3.77 -4.27
N LEU A 51 0.75 -2.96 -3.85
CA LEU A 51 0.77 -1.51 -4.05
C LEU A 51 1.88 -0.84 -3.25
N ILE A 52 2.05 -1.22 -1.97
CA ILE A 52 3.11 -0.70 -1.11
C ILE A 52 4.49 -0.98 -1.74
N ILE A 53 4.73 -2.22 -2.16
CA ILE A 53 6.02 -2.61 -2.78
C ILE A 53 6.28 -1.79 -4.04
N GLN A 54 5.25 -1.61 -4.88
CA GLN A 54 5.36 -0.83 -6.10
C GLN A 54 5.67 0.64 -5.81
N ILE A 55 4.95 1.26 -4.87
CA ILE A 55 5.14 2.68 -4.53
C ILE A 55 6.51 2.90 -3.88
N GLU A 56 6.95 2.04 -2.95
CA GLU A 56 8.30 2.13 -2.36
C GLU A 56 9.39 2.08 -3.44
N ALA A 57 9.25 1.18 -4.43
CA ALA A 57 10.18 1.09 -5.55
C ALA A 57 10.19 2.35 -6.43
N GLN A 58 9.00 2.87 -6.78
CA GLN A 58 8.84 4.08 -7.58
C GLN A 58 9.37 5.32 -6.87
N ASN A 59 9.09 5.49 -5.58
CA ASN A 59 9.59 6.60 -4.79
C ASN A 59 11.12 6.60 -4.74
N LYS A 60 11.74 5.42 -4.58
CA LYS A 60 13.20 5.27 -4.61
C LYS A 60 13.77 5.67 -5.98
N GLU A 61 13.18 5.22 -7.07
CA GLU A 61 13.63 5.52 -8.43
C GLU A 61 13.49 7.02 -8.76
N LEU A 62 12.36 7.61 -8.40
CA LEU A 62 12.04 9.02 -8.64
C LEU A 62 12.62 9.97 -7.58
N LYS A 63 13.26 9.44 -6.53
CA LYS A 63 13.79 10.19 -5.37
C LYS A 63 12.71 11.06 -4.69
N LEU A 64 11.50 10.52 -4.60
CA LEU A 64 10.34 11.20 -4.00
C LEU A 64 10.27 10.96 -2.48
N PRO A 65 9.64 11.87 -1.72
CA PRO A 65 9.45 11.70 -0.29
C PRO A 65 8.41 10.62 0.03
N ASP A 66 8.70 9.79 1.02
CA ASP A 66 7.89 8.65 1.46
C ASP A 66 6.70 9.02 2.38
N LYS A 67 6.11 10.21 2.21
CA LYS A 67 5.03 10.68 3.11
C LYS A 67 3.81 9.76 3.10
N GLU A 68 3.42 9.27 1.92
CA GLU A 68 2.30 8.31 1.78
C GLU A 68 2.64 6.97 2.46
N MET A 69 3.89 6.52 2.34
CA MET A 69 4.39 5.33 3.00
C MET A 69 4.38 5.48 4.53
N GLU A 70 4.62 6.68 5.06
CA GLU A 70 4.61 6.90 6.50
C GLU A 70 3.22 6.78 7.12
N ASN A 71 2.16 7.20 6.41
CA ASN A 71 0.78 7.04 6.88
C ASN A 71 0.42 5.56 7.03
N ILE A 72 0.63 4.76 5.97
CA ILE A 72 0.34 3.33 6.02
C ILE A 72 1.26 2.59 7.00
N ARG A 73 2.54 2.98 7.12
CA ARG A 73 3.47 2.43 8.11
C ARG A 73 2.91 2.58 9.53
N ASN A 74 2.38 3.75 9.87
CA ASN A 74 1.85 4.02 11.19
C ASN A 74 0.58 3.21 11.48
N GLU A 75 -0.30 3.06 10.50
CA GLU A 75 -1.49 2.19 10.66
C GLU A 75 -1.11 0.72 10.82
N LEU A 76 -0.15 0.22 10.03
CA LEU A 76 0.36 -1.14 10.15
C LEU A 76 1.03 -1.40 11.50
N ARG A 77 1.80 -0.45 12.04
CA ARG A 77 2.41 -0.56 13.38
C ARG A 77 1.36 -0.67 14.48
N LYS A 78 0.31 0.16 14.42
CA LYS A 78 -0.81 0.11 15.37
C LYS A 78 -1.52 -1.25 15.28
N GLY A 79 -1.78 -1.72 14.07
CA GLY A 79 -2.38 -3.03 13.81
C GLY A 79 -1.54 -4.18 14.36
N LEU A 80 -0.22 -4.15 14.15
CA LEU A 80 0.69 -5.19 14.65
C LEU A 80 0.66 -5.28 16.18
N ASN A 81 0.70 -4.13 16.87
CA ASN A 81 0.59 -4.09 18.33
C ASN A 81 -0.76 -4.66 18.81
N LEU A 82 -1.86 -4.27 18.17
CA LEU A 82 -3.20 -4.78 18.49
C LEU A 82 -3.28 -6.30 18.29
N ILE A 83 -2.69 -6.83 17.21
CA ILE A 83 -2.63 -8.27 16.94
C ILE A 83 -1.82 -9.00 18.01
N HIS A 84 -0.68 -8.46 18.42
CA HIS A 84 0.12 -9.03 19.51
C HIS A 84 -0.67 -9.09 20.82
N GLU A 85 -1.33 -8.00 21.22
CA GLU A 85 -2.19 -7.99 22.42
C GLU A 85 -3.30 -9.05 22.35
N CYS A 86 -3.93 -9.23 21.19
CA CYS A 86 -4.95 -10.25 20.99
C CYS A 86 -4.39 -11.68 21.05
N LEU A 87 -3.17 -11.90 20.55
CA LEU A 87 -2.53 -13.21 20.58
C LEU A 87 -2.06 -13.58 21.99
N GLU A 88 -1.51 -12.62 22.74
CA GLU A 88 -0.97 -12.79 24.09
C GLU A 88 -2.05 -12.93 25.16
N ASN A 89 -3.17 -12.22 25.02
CA ASN A 89 -4.28 -12.29 25.97
C ASN A 89 -5.42 -13.15 25.40
N PRO A 90 -5.61 -14.41 25.83
CA PRO A 90 -6.65 -15.28 25.31
C PRO A 90 -8.06 -14.71 25.47
N GLU A 91 -8.27 -13.81 26.42
CA GLU A 91 -9.58 -13.26 26.80
C GLU A 91 -9.84 -11.85 26.23
N TRP A 92 -9.00 -11.38 25.29
CA TRP A 92 -9.16 -10.08 24.64
C TRP A 92 -10.60 -9.88 24.11
N TYR A 93 -11.19 -10.95 23.58
CA TYR A 93 -12.51 -10.93 22.97
C TYR A 93 -13.65 -10.63 23.94
N LYS A 94 -13.42 -10.76 25.25
CA LYS A 94 -14.41 -10.42 26.28
C LYS A 94 -14.51 -8.90 26.50
N MET A 95 -13.54 -8.11 26.03
CA MET A 95 -13.59 -6.66 26.16
C MET A 95 -14.07 -6.03 24.83
N PRO A 96 -15.24 -5.35 24.82
CA PRO A 96 -15.78 -4.73 23.61
C PRO A 96 -14.80 -3.78 22.91
N LYS A 97 -13.96 -3.07 23.69
CA LYS A 97 -12.94 -2.15 23.18
C LYS A 97 -12.03 -2.76 22.10
N TYR A 98 -11.66 -4.04 22.23
CA TYR A 98 -10.75 -4.68 21.28
C TYR A 98 -11.45 -5.00 19.96
N HIS A 99 -12.74 -5.36 20.00
CA HIS A 99 -13.54 -5.51 18.80
C HIS A 99 -13.63 -4.18 18.03
N ASP A 100 -13.91 -3.08 18.74
CA ASP A 100 -13.98 -1.75 18.15
C ASP A 100 -12.63 -1.32 17.56
N GLN A 101 -11.53 -1.62 18.24
CA GLN A 101 -10.17 -1.34 17.75
C GLN A 101 -9.83 -2.13 16.48
N LEU A 102 -10.20 -3.41 16.41
CA LEU A 102 -9.99 -4.24 15.22
C LEU A 102 -10.85 -3.77 14.03
N LEU A 103 -12.09 -3.36 14.30
CA LEU A 103 -12.96 -2.78 13.29
C LEU A 103 -12.42 -1.43 12.79
N GLU A 104 -11.91 -0.59 13.68
CA GLU A 104 -11.27 0.66 13.30
C GLU A 104 -10.00 0.42 12.49
N PHE A 105 -9.21 -0.58 12.84
CA PHE A 105 -8.05 -0.98 12.07
C PHE A 105 -8.42 -1.46 10.65
N ASP A 106 -9.44 -2.30 10.51
CA ASP A 106 -9.96 -2.71 9.19
C ASP A 106 -10.39 -1.49 8.35
N ARG A 107 -11.14 -0.56 8.97
CA ARG A 107 -11.57 0.69 8.32
C ARG A 107 -10.39 1.56 7.92
N SER A 108 -9.37 1.67 8.77
CA SER A 108 -8.20 2.52 8.49
C SER A 108 -7.39 1.97 7.33
N LEU A 109 -7.19 0.64 7.25
CA LEU A 109 -6.54 -0.02 6.12
C LEU A 109 -7.31 0.18 4.82
N LYS A 110 -8.63 0.00 4.82
CA LYS A 110 -9.47 0.24 3.63
C LYS A 110 -9.36 1.66 3.13
N ARG A 111 -9.39 2.63 4.05
CA ARG A 111 -9.18 4.05 3.72
C ARG A 111 -7.80 4.31 3.11
N GLN A 112 -6.74 3.67 3.63
CA GLN A 112 -5.41 3.80 3.03
C GLN A 112 -5.38 3.21 1.61
N LEU A 113 -5.99 2.04 1.40
CA LEU A 113 -6.09 1.43 0.07
C LEU A 113 -6.80 2.35 -0.92
N ASP A 114 -7.96 2.90 -0.53
CA ASP A 114 -8.72 3.83 -1.37
C ASP A 114 -7.91 5.09 -1.71
N LEU A 115 -7.23 5.68 -0.72
CA LEU A 115 -6.39 6.86 -0.93
C LEU A 115 -5.26 6.58 -1.93
N MET A 116 -4.55 5.46 -1.76
CA MET A 116 -3.47 5.06 -2.66
C MET A 116 -3.98 4.83 -4.08
N LEU A 117 -5.13 4.17 -4.25
CA LEU A 117 -5.73 3.95 -5.58
C LEU A 117 -6.13 5.28 -6.24
N VAL A 118 -6.74 6.20 -5.49
CA VAL A 118 -7.11 7.54 -6.00
C VAL A 118 -5.88 8.34 -6.41
N GLN A 119 -4.81 8.30 -5.61
CA GLN A 119 -3.54 8.97 -5.92
C GLN A 119 -2.90 8.39 -7.17
N ALA A 120 -2.79 7.06 -7.27
CA ALA A 120 -2.25 6.38 -8.45
C ALA A 120 -3.01 6.75 -9.74
N LEU A 121 -4.35 6.80 -9.69
CA LEU A 121 -5.18 7.22 -10.83
C LEU A 121 -4.92 8.68 -11.24
N ARG A 122 -4.84 9.59 -10.26
CA ARG A 122 -4.58 11.02 -10.52
C ARG A 122 -3.19 11.21 -11.10
N ASP A 123 -2.19 10.58 -10.51
CA ASP A 123 -0.80 10.75 -10.90
C ASP A 123 -0.56 10.16 -12.29
N GLY A 124 -1.16 9.00 -12.60
CA GLY A 124 -1.14 8.44 -13.95
C GLY A 124 -1.75 9.36 -15.01
N LYS A 125 -2.90 10.00 -14.74
CA LYS A 125 -3.49 11.00 -15.65
C LYS A 125 -2.59 12.23 -15.83
N THR A 126 -1.97 12.67 -14.75
CA THR A 126 -1.08 13.84 -14.75
C THR A 126 0.18 13.58 -15.57
N SER A 127 0.80 12.41 -15.39
CA SER A 127 1.94 11.97 -16.19
C SER A 127 1.59 11.89 -17.68
N LEU A 128 0.39 11.38 -18.03
CA LEU A 128 -0.05 11.33 -19.42
C LEU A 128 -0.18 12.74 -20.04
N LEU A 129 -0.78 13.69 -19.31
CA LEU A 129 -0.89 15.08 -19.78
C LEU A 129 0.48 15.70 -20.04
N MET A 130 1.42 15.54 -19.10
CA MET A 130 2.80 16.03 -19.27
C MET A 130 3.48 15.43 -20.50
N LEU A 131 3.32 14.13 -20.73
CA LEU A 131 3.86 13.45 -21.91
C LEU A 131 3.25 13.98 -23.22
N THR A 132 1.94 14.21 -23.25
CA THR A 132 1.27 14.75 -24.45
C THR A 132 1.71 16.18 -24.75
N GLU A 133 1.92 17.01 -23.72
CA GLU A 133 2.43 18.37 -23.88
C GLU A 133 3.87 18.36 -24.41
N GLN A 134 4.72 17.48 -23.89
CA GLN A 134 6.10 17.31 -24.37
C GLN A 134 6.15 16.82 -25.82
N ALA A 135 5.29 15.85 -26.18
CA ALA A 135 5.21 15.34 -27.55
C ALA A 135 4.78 16.44 -28.55
N GLY A 136 3.83 17.30 -28.16
CA GLY A 136 3.43 18.46 -28.97
C GLY A 136 4.58 19.42 -29.23
N LYS A 137 5.32 19.81 -28.17
CA LYS A 137 6.50 20.68 -28.27
C LYS A 137 7.58 20.10 -29.18
N LEU A 138 7.82 18.78 -29.12
CA LEU A 138 8.78 18.09 -29.99
C LEU A 138 8.31 18.07 -31.46
N GLY A 139 7.01 17.91 -31.71
CA GLY A 139 6.43 18.02 -33.05
C GLY A 139 6.66 19.41 -33.66
N ASP A 140 6.41 20.47 -32.90
CA ASP A 140 6.59 21.85 -33.35
C ASP A 140 8.06 22.20 -33.63
N LEU A 141 8.99 21.66 -32.83
CA LEU A 141 10.43 21.81 -33.05
C LEU A 141 10.92 21.10 -34.33
N GLY A 142 10.34 19.93 -34.65
CA GLY A 142 10.64 19.20 -35.88
C GLY A 142 10.19 19.93 -37.15
N VAL A 143 9.01 20.56 -37.11
CA VAL A 143 8.47 21.37 -38.22
C VAL A 143 9.26 22.67 -38.39
N GLY A 144 9.67 23.32 -37.29
CA GLY A 144 10.47 24.56 -37.33
C GLY A 144 11.88 24.39 -37.92
N GLN A 145 12.48 23.20 -37.80
CA GLN A 145 13.78 22.88 -38.41
C GLN A 145 13.65 22.58 -39.91
N ALA A 146 12.57 21.91 -40.34
CA ALA A 146 12.33 21.59 -41.75
C ALA A 146 12.08 22.85 -42.62
N ASN A 147 11.42 23.87 -42.06
CA ASN A 147 11.15 25.13 -42.75
C ASN A 147 12.35 26.11 -42.84
N LYS A 148 13.51 25.76 -42.28
CA LYS A 148 14.75 26.57 -42.43
C LYS A 148 15.61 26.16 -43.63
N PHE A 149 15.24 25.12 -44.35
CA PHE A 149 15.99 24.57 -45.49
C PHE A 149 15.26 24.66 -46.83
N VAL A 150 14.16 25.43 -46.89
CA VAL A 150 13.42 25.78 -48.11
C VAL A 150 13.45 27.30 -48.27
#